data_AF-A0A930X2S7-F1
#
_entry.id   AF-A0A930X2S7-F1
#
_cell.length_a   1.000
_cell.length_b   1.000
_cell.length_c   1.000
_cell.angle_alpha   90.00
_cell.angle_beta   90.00
_cell.angle_gamma   90.00
#
_symmetry.space_group_name_H-M   'P 1'
#
loop_
_entity.id
_entity.type
_entity.pdbx_description
1 polymer ?
#
loop_
_entity_poly.entity_id
_entity_poly.type
_entity_poly.pdbx_seq_one_letter_code
_entity_poly.pdbx_strand_id
1 'polypeptide(L)'
;MLVSHRFKFIYTKTAKTGGTSVEAYFERFCMHDGEWEPRHAREPYESEAGIIGYRGPGTGEKRKWWNHMPAWLIKERLGDEIWNSYFKFCVIRNPYERCISAFEFSGRNYKVDGKLGPLFKFSNRGLTPEQQRFLHYLKHKKARLDRPPGDRNRYTINGKLCVDDVIRHENMAADVERICHRLGLPWEPEMLPTFKVGKRRKEATVANLYSPKAKQLIERAYRFELDTFNYTFPES
;
A
#
# COMPACT_ATOMS: atom_id res chain seq x y z
N MET A 1 0.59 9.07 5.89
CA MET A 1 -0.55 8.84 6.80
C MET A 1 -1.21 10.18 6.99
N LEU A 2 -2.50 10.20 7.25
CA LEU A 2 -3.23 11.44 7.43
C LEU A 2 -4.11 11.35 8.68
N VAL A 3 -4.29 12.48 9.34
CA VAL A 3 -5.32 12.70 10.35
C VAL A 3 -6.01 14.00 10.00
N SER A 4 -7.33 14.00 9.94
CA SER A 4 -8.11 15.23 9.89
C SER A 4 -8.81 15.40 11.22
N HIS A 5 -8.48 16.47 11.95
CA HIS A 5 -9.19 16.82 13.17
C HIS A 5 -10.53 17.46 12.85
N ARG A 6 -10.61 18.18 11.73
CA ARG A 6 -11.84 18.82 11.21
C ARG A 6 -12.92 17.81 10.85
N PHE A 7 -12.55 16.74 10.14
CA PHE A 7 -13.48 15.73 9.64
C PHE A 7 -13.36 14.39 10.38
N LYS A 8 -12.58 14.36 11.48
CA LYS A 8 -12.42 13.24 12.40
C LYS A 8 -12.11 11.91 11.69
N PHE A 9 -11.08 11.89 10.85
CA PHE A 9 -10.63 10.65 10.20
C PHE A 9 -9.13 10.40 10.34
N ILE A 10 -8.74 9.13 10.21
CA ILE A 10 -7.36 8.65 10.17
C ILE A 10 -7.19 7.76 8.93
N TYR A 11 -6.25 8.14 8.06
CA TYR A 11 -5.86 7.32 6.91
C TYR A 11 -4.49 6.67 7.15
N THR A 12 -4.50 5.33 7.22
CA THR A 12 -3.29 4.51 7.36
C THR A 12 -2.78 4.06 6.00
N LYS A 13 -1.57 4.48 5.64
CA LYS A 13 -1.05 4.28 4.29
C LYS A 13 -0.33 2.93 4.14
N THR A 14 -0.83 2.08 3.24
CA THR A 14 -0.23 0.81 2.85
C THR A 14 0.62 0.94 1.58
N ALA A 15 1.61 0.07 1.41
CA ALA A 15 2.54 0.08 0.29
C ALA A 15 1.94 -0.61 -0.94
N LYS A 16 2.19 -0.08 -2.14
CA LYS A 16 1.84 -0.75 -3.42
C LYS A 16 0.34 -0.98 -3.65
N THR A 17 -0.50 -0.16 -3.02
CA THR A 17 -1.97 -0.20 -3.10
C THR A 17 -2.55 1.01 -3.81
N GLY A 18 -1.74 1.88 -4.42
CA GLY A 18 -2.22 3.17 -4.96
C GLY A 18 -2.41 4.24 -3.88
N GLY A 19 -2.05 3.96 -2.62
CA GLY A 19 -2.28 4.88 -1.50
C GLY A 19 -1.59 6.25 -1.56
N THR A 20 -0.75 6.55 -2.57
CA THR A 20 -0.28 7.94 -2.80
C THR A 20 -1.35 8.79 -3.45
N SER A 21 -2.19 8.22 -4.32
CA SER A 21 -3.31 8.92 -4.94
C SER A 21 -4.37 9.29 -3.90
N VAL A 22 -4.76 8.31 -3.08
CA VAL A 22 -5.66 8.52 -1.94
C VAL A 22 -5.09 9.51 -0.93
N GLU A 23 -3.79 9.40 -0.61
CA GLU A 23 -3.16 10.38 0.29
C GLU A 23 -3.24 11.79 -0.29
N ALA A 24 -2.86 12.01 -1.55
CA ALA A 24 -2.93 13.33 -2.18
C ALA A 24 -4.34 13.90 -2.23
N TYR A 25 -5.35 13.04 -2.44
CA TYR A 25 -6.77 13.42 -2.44
C TYR A 25 -7.24 13.92 -1.07
N PHE A 26 -6.99 13.14 -0.01
CA PHE A 26 -7.49 13.45 1.34
C PHE A 26 -6.62 14.47 2.09
N GLU A 27 -5.42 14.77 1.60
CA GLU A 27 -4.47 15.70 2.22
C GLU A 27 -5.06 17.09 2.48
N ARG A 28 -5.88 17.59 1.53
CA ARG A 28 -6.53 18.91 1.62
C ARG A 28 -7.47 19.06 2.82
N PHE A 29 -8.03 17.96 3.28
CA PHE A 29 -8.93 17.93 4.44
C PHE A 29 -8.18 17.85 5.77
N CYS A 30 -6.84 17.78 5.74
CA CYS A 30 -5.98 17.69 6.92
C CYS A 30 -5.19 19.00 7.17
N MET A 31 -5.51 20.07 6.43
CA MET A 31 -4.88 21.39 6.55
C MET A 31 -5.96 22.45 6.75
N HIS A 32 -5.56 23.68 7.12
CA HIS A 32 -6.48 24.81 7.10
C HIS A 32 -6.87 25.17 5.66
N ASP A 33 -8.06 25.75 5.50
CA ASP A 33 -8.54 26.17 4.18
C ASP A 33 -7.57 27.18 3.56
N GLY A 34 -7.21 26.96 2.30
CA GLY A 34 -6.26 27.80 1.56
C GLY A 34 -4.78 27.45 1.72
N GLU A 35 -4.38 26.58 2.68
CA GLU A 35 -2.98 26.17 2.83
C GLU A 35 -2.57 25.02 1.90
N TRP A 36 -3.54 24.25 1.42
CA TRP A 36 -3.25 23.09 0.61
C TRP A 36 -2.88 23.47 -0.82
N GLU A 37 -1.82 22.82 -1.32
CA GLU A 37 -1.41 22.84 -2.70
C GLU A 37 -0.96 21.43 -3.14
N PRO A 38 -1.12 21.03 -4.40
CA PRO A 38 -0.77 19.71 -4.86
C PRO A 38 0.76 19.50 -4.88
N ARG A 39 1.27 18.58 -4.05
CA ARG A 39 2.70 18.23 -4.02
C ARG A 39 2.94 16.73 -4.07
N HIS A 40 3.89 16.27 -4.88
CA HIS A 40 4.27 14.84 -4.88
C HIS A 40 5.06 14.43 -3.64
N ALA A 41 5.88 15.32 -3.09
CA ALA A 41 6.62 15.13 -1.84
C ALA A 41 6.28 16.23 -0.84
N ARG A 42 6.24 15.90 0.45
CA ARG A 42 5.91 16.84 1.52
C ARG A 42 6.67 16.50 2.81
N GLU A 43 7.13 17.53 3.49
CA GLU A 43 7.56 17.46 4.90
C GLU A 43 6.35 17.18 5.81
N PRO A 44 6.55 16.65 7.03
CA PRO A 44 5.43 16.43 7.94
C PRO A 44 4.77 17.76 8.29
N TYR A 45 3.46 17.75 8.42
CA TYR A 45 2.65 18.90 8.80
C TYR A 45 1.75 18.48 9.97
N GLU A 46 1.58 19.37 10.94
CA GLU A 46 0.76 19.17 12.13
C GLU A 46 0.20 20.52 12.57
N SER A 47 -1.12 20.61 12.65
CA SER A 47 -1.87 21.79 13.09
C SER A 47 -3.19 21.36 13.73
N GLU A 48 -3.96 22.33 14.24
CA GLU A 48 -5.32 22.08 14.74
C GLU A 48 -6.27 21.52 13.65
N ALA A 49 -5.94 21.71 12.37
CA ALA A 49 -6.73 21.12 11.29
C ALA A 49 -6.47 19.62 11.09
N GLY A 50 -5.25 19.15 11.36
CA GLY A 50 -4.86 17.78 11.09
C GLY A 50 -3.35 17.54 11.05
N ILE A 51 -3.01 16.31 10.67
CA ILE A 51 -1.65 15.80 10.56
C ILE A 51 -1.44 15.20 9.17
N ILE A 52 -0.32 15.52 8.55
CA ILE A 52 0.16 14.88 7.32
C ILE A 52 1.55 14.31 7.61
N GLY A 53 1.69 13.00 7.40
CA GLY A 53 2.99 12.35 7.51
C GLY A 53 3.90 12.65 6.31
N TYR A 54 5.21 12.73 6.55
CA TYR A 54 6.24 12.85 5.53
C TYR A 54 6.05 11.93 4.32
N ARG A 55 6.21 12.50 3.12
CA ARG A 55 6.28 11.78 1.85
C ARG A 55 7.48 12.29 1.05
N GLY A 56 8.46 11.43 0.80
CA GLY A 56 9.63 11.78 0.00
C GLY A 56 10.63 10.63 -0.07
N PRO A 57 11.89 10.91 -0.45
CA PRO A 57 12.97 9.93 -0.43
C PRO A 57 13.21 9.34 0.97
N GLY A 58 13.52 8.04 1.03
CA GLY A 58 13.73 7.32 2.29
C GLY A 58 12.44 6.97 3.03
N THR A 59 12.56 6.53 4.29
CA THR A 59 11.41 6.06 5.09
C THR A 59 10.70 7.18 5.84
N GLY A 60 11.40 8.28 6.13
CA GLY A 60 10.87 9.33 7.01
C GLY A 60 10.78 8.95 8.49
N GLU A 61 11.20 7.74 8.89
CA GLU A 61 11.05 7.19 10.26
C GLU A 61 11.70 8.05 11.37
N LYS A 62 12.64 8.94 11.01
CA LYS A 62 13.25 9.92 11.94
C LYS A 62 12.33 11.10 12.27
N ARG A 63 11.23 11.29 11.54
CA ARG A 63 10.27 12.40 11.73
C ARG A 63 9.15 11.97 12.68
N LYS A 64 8.47 12.94 13.29
CA LYS A 64 7.31 12.67 14.17
C LYS A 64 6.15 12.01 13.41
N TRP A 65 5.91 12.37 12.16
CA TRP A 65 4.87 11.76 11.33
C TRP A 65 5.44 11.39 9.96
N TRP A 66 5.19 10.16 9.50
CA TRP A 66 5.66 9.70 8.18
C TRP A 66 4.65 8.78 7.49
N ASN A 67 4.80 8.61 6.19
CA ASN A 67 4.02 7.63 5.45
C ASN A 67 4.33 6.20 5.93
N HIS A 68 3.36 5.28 5.80
CA HIS A 68 3.57 3.89 6.27
C HIS A 68 3.95 3.77 7.76
N MET A 69 3.46 4.64 8.63
CA MET A 69 3.53 4.42 10.07
C MET A 69 2.69 3.21 10.52
N PRO A 70 3.12 2.43 11.53
CA PRO A 70 2.31 1.32 12.03
C PRO A 70 1.12 1.87 12.79
N ALA A 71 -0.04 1.22 12.66
CA ALA A 71 -1.27 1.64 13.32
C ALA A 71 -1.09 1.77 14.84
N TRP A 72 -0.35 0.85 15.47
CA TRP A 72 -0.08 0.91 16.91
C TRP A 72 0.64 2.20 17.33
N LEU A 73 1.59 2.68 16.51
CA LEU A 73 2.35 3.90 16.80
C LEU A 73 1.54 5.16 16.49
N ILE A 74 0.65 5.10 15.50
CA ILE A 74 -0.32 6.18 15.26
C ILE A 74 -1.25 6.30 16.47
N LYS A 75 -1.81 5.17 16.95
CA LYS A 75 -2.65 5.11 18.15
C LYS A 75 -1.93 5.66 19.38
N GLU A 76 -0.71 5.20 19.64
CA GLU A 76 0.10 5.65 20.76
C GLU A 76 0.31 7.17 20.76
N ARG A 77 0.58 7.76 19.59
CA ARG A 77 0.86 9.20 19.47
C ARG A 77 -0.39 10.08 19.48
N LEU A 78 -1.52 9.59 18.96
CA LEU A 78 -2.78 10.34 18.97
C LEU A 78 -3.53 10.23 20.32
N GLY A 79 -3.25 9.18 21.09
CA GLY A 79 -4.02 8.84 22.28
C GLY A 79 -5.33 8.15 21.96
N ASP A 80 -5.90 7.51 22.99
CA ASP A 80 -7.09 6.66 22.85
C ASP A 80 -8.35 7.44 22.50
N GLU A 81 -8.50 8.67 22.98
CA GLU A 81 -9.68 9.49 22.71
C GLU A 81 -9.83 9.77 21.21
N ILE A 82 -8.78 10.30 20.57
CA ILE A 82 -8.77 10.57 19.12
C ILE A 82 -8.87 9.25 18.36
N TRP A 83 -8.05 8.26 18.72
CA TRP A 83 -8.04 6.99 18.00
C TRP A 83 -9.40 6.30 18.00
N ASN A 84 -10.12 6.29 19.12
CA ASN A 84 -11.41 5.61 19.21
C ASN A 84 -12.56 6.42 18.61
N SER A 85 -12.46 7.75 18.60
CA SER A 85 -13.53 8.63 18.08
C SER A 85 -13.45 8.89 16.57
N TYR A 86 -12.30 8.68 15.93
CA TYR A 86 -12.11 9.02 14.52
C TYR A 86 -12.38 7.82 13.60
N PHE A 87 -12.95 8.10 12.43
CA PHE A 87 -13.13 7.10 11.38
C PHE A 87 -11.78 6.72 10.75
N LYS A 88 -11.49 5.43 10.68
CA LYS A 88 -10.18 4.88 10.28
C LYS A 88 -10.33 4.10 8.98
N PHE A 89 -9.52 4.41 7.97
CA PHE A 89 -9.53 3.65 6.72
C PHE A 89 -8.12 3.48 6.13
N CYS A 90 -8.00 2.54 5.20
CA CYS A 90 -6.77 2.30 4.45
C CYS A 90 -7.08 1.90 3.00
N VAL A 91 -6.05 1.77 2.17
CA VAL A 91 -6.20 1.14 0.85
C VAL A 91 -5.70 -0.29 0.90
N ILE A 92 -6.45 -1.21 0.31
CA ILE A 92 -6.06 -2.60 0.08
C ILE A 92 -5.97 -2.87 -1.42
N ARG A 93 -5.29 -3.95 -1.78
CA ARG A 93 -5.15 -4.42 -3.16
C ARG A 93 -5.03 -5.93 -3.14
N ASN A 94 -5.58 -6.59 -4.15
CA ASN A 94 -5.43 -8.03 -4.33
C ASN A 94 -3.95 -8.42 -4.15
N PRO A 95 -3.61 -9.34 -3.22
CA PRO A 95 -2.22 -9.65 -2.89
C PRO A 95 -1.37 -10.09 -4.08
N TYR A 96 -1.97 -10.80 -5.05
CA TYR A 96 -1.27 -11.28 -6.23
C TYR A 96 -0.80 -10.12 -7.12
N GLU A 97 -1.74 -9.22 -7.42
CA GLU A 97 -1.52 -7.99 -8.20
C GLU A 97 -0.61 -7.00 -7.48
N ARG A 98 -0.73 -6.92 -6.15
CA ARG A 98 0.12 -6.10 -5.28
C ARG A 98 1.58 -6.54 -5.35
N CYS A 99 1.84 -7.85 -5.33
CA CYS A 99 3.18 -8.41 -5.46
C CYS A 99 3.78 -8.16 -6.84
N ILE A 100 2.99 -8.23 -7.92
CA ILE A 100 3.46 -7.84 -9.25
C ILE A 100 3.81 -6.35 -9.27
N SER A 101 2.96 -5.48 -8.71
CA SER A 101 3.25 -4.04 -8.63
C SER A 101 4.55 -3.74 -7.86
N ALA A 102 4.86 -4.53 -6.82
CA ALA A 102 6.10 -4.43 -6.06
C ALA A 102 7.30 -4.92 -6.87
N PHE A 103 7.18 -6.08 -7.51
CA PHE A 103 8.21 -6.63 -8.41
C PHE A 103 8.52 -5.69 -9.57
N GLU A 104 7.52 -5.05 -10.16
CA GLU A 104 7.74 -4.09 -11.24
C GLU A 104 8.31 -2.76 -10.75
N PHE A 105 8.18 -2.42 -9.47
CA PHE A 105 8.71 -1.17 -8.93
C PHE A 105 10.13 -1.30 -8.40
N SER A 106 10.36 -2.28 -7.52
CA SER A 106 11.68 -2.54 -6.94
C SER A 106 12.48 -3.55 -7.75
N GLY A 107 11.80 -4.47 -8.42
CA GLY A 107 12.43 -5.58 -9.15
C GLY A 107 12.78 -5.29 -10.61
N ARG A 108 12.48 -4.08 -11.11
CA ARG A 108 12.76 -3.68 -12.51
C ARG A 108 14.26 -3.70 -12.84
N ASN A 109 15.09 -3.35 -11.84
CA ASN A 109 16.55 -3.46 -11.89
C ASN A 109 17.07 -4.69 -11.13
N TYR A 110 16.19 -5.63 -10.75
CA TYR A 110 16.59 -6.89 -10.14
C TYR A 110 17.25 -7.75 -11.20
N LYS A 111 18.56 -7.51 -11.36
CA LYS A 111 19.45 -8.34 -12.15
C LYS A 111 19.58 -9.68 -11.44
N VAL A 112 19.10 -10.68 -12.15
CA VAL A 112 19.17 -12.10 -11.80
C VAL A 112 20.61 -12.59 -11.80
N ASP A 113 21.43 -11.96 -12.63
CA ASP A 113 22.80 -12.37 -12.88
C ASP A 113 23.61 -12.22 -11.59
N GLY A 114 24.10 -13.38 -11.12
CA GLY A 114 24.82 -13.54 -9.87
C GLY A 114 23.97 -13.93 -8.64
N LYS A 115 22.65 -13.73 -8.65
CA LYS A 115 21.76 -14.07 -7.50
C LYS A 115 21.09 -15.45 -7.62
N LEU A 116 20.81 -15.90 -8.84
CA LEU A 116 20.19 -17.21 -9.08
C LEU A 116 21.26 -18.31 -9.16
N GLY A 117 21.52 -18.97 -8.03
CA GLY A 117 22.47 -20.08 -7.96
C GLY A 117 22.09 -21.24 -8.92
N PRO A 118 23.05 -22.00 -9.46
CA PRO A 118 22.81 -23.09 -10.41
C PRO A 118 21.75 -24.08 -9.95
N LEU A 119 21.75 -24.41 -8.65
CA LEU A 119 20.78 -25.30 -8.01
C LEU A 119 19.34 -24.78 -8.11
N PHE A 120 19.13 -23.46 -7.92
CA PHE A 120 17.80 -22.88 -8.06
C PHE A 120 17.31 -23.00 -9.50
N LYS A 121 18.16 -22.66 -10.49
CA LYS A 121 17.82 -22.75 -11.91
C LYS A 121 17.46 -24.19 -12.28
N PHE A 122 18.27 -25.16 -11.87
CA PHE A 122 18.02 -26.57 -12.12
C PHE A 122 16.68 -27.04 -11.51
N SER A 123 16.41 -26.72 -10.25
CA SER A 123 15.16 -27.09 -9.56
C SER A 123 13.89 -26.42 -10.12
N ASN A 124 14.04 -25.45 -11.02
CA ASN A 124 12.94 -24.70 -11.62
C ASN A 124 13.05 -24.62 -13.16
N ARG A 125 13.73 -25.58 -13.80
CA ARG A 125 13.92 -25.65 -15.26
C ARG A 125 12.64 -25.63 -16.10
N GLY A 126 11.50 -26.03 -15.51
CA GLY A 126 10.18 -25.98 -16.16
C GLY A 126 9.48 -24.61 -16.09
N LEU A 127 10.13 -23.59 -15.51
CA LEU A 127 9.62 -22.22 -15.45
C LEU A 127 10.32 -21.35 -16.48
N THR A 128 9.58 -20.40 -17.07
CA THR A 128 10.17 -19.37 -17.93
C THR A 128 11.21 -18.55 -17.15
N PRO A 129 12.17 -17.90 -17.83
CA PRO A 129 13.14 -17.04 -17.15
C PRO A 129 12.45 -16.03 -16.23
N GLU A 130 11.38 -15.38 -16.69
CA GLU A 130 10.65 -14.38 -15.93
C GLU A 130 9.92 -14.95 -14.71
N GLN A 131 9.31 -16.13 -14.83
CA GLN A 131 8.72 -16.84 -13.69
C GLN A 131 9.77 -17.21 -12.64
N GLN A 132 10.99 -17.60 -13.06
CA GLN A 132 12.10 -17.84 -12.13
C GLN A 132 12.52 -16.56 -11.41
N ARG A 133 12.60 -15.41 -12.12
CA ARG A 133 12.91 -14.11 -11.50
C ARG A 133 11.88 -13.74 -10.44
N PHE A 134 10.61 -13.85 -10.80
CA PHE A 134 9.50 -13.49 -9.91
C PHE A 134 9.45 -14.43 -8.69
N LEU A 135 9.52 -15.75 -8.91
CA LEU A 135 9.58 -16.74 -7.82
C LEU A 135 10.76 -16.49 -6.88
N HIS A 136 11.92 -16.12 -7.44
CA HIS A 136 13.10 -15.80 -6.64
C HIS A 136 12.89 -14.51 -5.82
N TYR A 137 12.32 -13.46 -6.42
CA TYR A 137 11.95 -12.24 -5.72
C TYR A 137 10.99 -12.51 -4.55
N LEU A 138 9.95 -13.33 -4.76
CA LEU A 138 8.99 -13.69 -3.70
C LEU A 138 9.66 -14.43 -2.52
N LYS A 139 10.71 -15.21 -2.78
CA LYS A 139 11.46 -15.95 -1.75
C LYS A 139 12.52 -15.10 -1.04
N HIS A 140 12.89 -13.95 -1.59
CA HIS A 140 14.02 -13.19 -1.09
C HIS A 140 13.70 -12.56 0.26
N LYS A 141 14.58 -12.78 1.25
CA LYS A 141 14.40 -12.33 2.64
C LYS A 141 15.29 -11.16 3.05
N LYS A 142 16.25 -10.74 2.21
CA LYS A 142 17.23 -9.69 2.55
C LYS A 142 16.89 -8.36 1.85
N ALA A 143 16.94 -7.28 2.64
CA ALA A 143 16.62 -5.87 2.34
C ALA A 143 15.12 -5.47 2.26
N ARG A 144 14.78 -4.33 2.88
CA ARG A 144 13.41 -3.76 2.95
C ARG A 144 12.81 -3.43 1.57
N LEU A 145 13.65 -3.21 0.55
CA LEU A 145 13.24 -2.82 -0.80
C LEU A 145 13.08 -4.02 -1.76
N ASP A 146 13.68 -5.17 -1.46
CA ASP A 146 13.77 -6.34 -2.35
C ASP A 146 12.87 -7.51 -1.90
N ARG A 147 11.72 -7.20 -1.29
CA ARG A 147 10.74 -8.22 -0.86
C ARG A 147 9.29 -7.81 -1.13
N PRO A 148 8.37 -8.77 -1.20
CA PRO A 148 6.94 -8.49 -1.24
C PRO A 148 6.49 -7.59 -0.06
N PRO A 149 5.52 -6.68 -0.27
CA PRO A 149 5.08 -5.76 0.77
C PRO A 149 4.49 -6.50 1.99
N GLY A 150 5.13 -6.39 3.15
CA GLY A 150 4.64 -6.96 4.40
C GLY A 150 4.39 -5.85 5.42
N ASP A 151 3.19 -5.27 5.39
CA ASP A 151 2.79 -4.09 6.14
C ASP A 151 1.37 -4.23 6.72
N ARG A 152 0.99 -5.46 7.11
CA ARG A 152 -0.28 -5.72 7.79
C ARG A 152 -0.47 -4.86 9.04
N ASN A 153 0.62 -4.55 9.74
CA ASN A 153 0.67 -3.66 10.89
C ASN A 153 0.25 -2.20 10.62
N ARG A 154 -0.08 -1.81 9.37
CA ARG A 154 -0.69 -0.51 9.08
C ARG A 154 -2.20 -0.50 9.33
N TYR A 155 -2.86 -1.65 9.32
CA TYR A 155 -4.31 -1.78 9.50
C TYR A 155 -4.69 -2.89 10.48
N THR A 156 -3.71 -3.45 11.21
CA THR A 156 -3.96 -4.36 12.33
C THR A 156 -3.18 -3.95 13.57
N ILE A 157 -3.79 -4.14 14.75
CA ILE A 157 -3.15 -4.06 16.07
C ILE A 157 -3.42 -5.38 16.78
N ASN A 158 -2.38 -6.01 17.35
CA ASN A 158 -2.48 -7.32 18.02
C ASN A 158 -3.17 -8.40 17.17
N GLY A 159 -2.90 -8.38 15.85
CA GLY A 159 -3.46 -9.34 14.89
C GLY A 159 -4.92 -9.10 14.47
N LYS A 160 -5.60 -8.10 15.05
CA LYS A 160 -6.99 -7.74 14.71
C LYS A 160 -7.03 -6.53 13.80
N LEU A 161 -7.99 -6.51 12.86
CA LEU A 161 -8.26 -5.34 12.03
C LEU A 161 -8.56 -4.13 12.92
N CYS A 162 -7.93 -3.00 12.66
CA CYS A 162 -8.05 -1.77 13.46
C CYS A 162 -8.51 -0.57 12.64
N VAL A 163 -9.01 -0.80 11.43
CA VAL A 163 -9.64 0.21 10.56
C VAL A 163 -11.12 -0.13 10.45
N ASP A 164 -11.94 0.89 10.25
CA ASP A 164 -13.39 0.78 10.15
C ASP A 164 -13.83 0.46 8.70
N ASP A 165 -12.97 0.76 7.72
CA ASP A 165 -13.26 0.61 6.31
C ASP A 165 -11.99 0.50 5.44
N VAL A 166 -12.17 0.06 4.21
CA VAL A 166 -11.08 -0.13 3.24
C VAL A 166 -11.48 0.36 1.85
N ILE A 167 -10.54 0.98 1.15
CA ILE A 167 -10.62 1.31 -0.27
C ILE A 167 -9.94 0.18 -1.05
N ARG A 168 -10.64 -0.46 -1.98
CA ARG A 168 -10.04 -1.44 -2.89
C ARG A 168 -9.39 -0.69 -4.03
N HIS A 169 -8.10 -0.96 -4.27
CA HIS A 169 -7.38 -0.39 -5.39
C HIS A 169 -8.07 -0.67 -6.73
N GLU A 170 -8.71 -1.85 -6.85
CA GLU A 170 -9.45 -2.27 -8.04
C GLU A 170 -10.73 -1.45 -8.27
N ASN A 171 -11.25 -0.78 -7.25
CA ASN A 171 -12.48 0.01 -7.27
C ASN A 171 -12.25 1.44 -6.74
N MET A 172 -11.08 2.01 -7.04
CA MET A 172 -10.54 3.19 -6.35
C MET A 172 -11.52 4.38 -6.32
N ALA A 173 -12.08 4.77 -7.47
CA ALA A 173 -12.91 5.97 -7.56
C ALA A 173 -14.20 5.83 -6.73
N ALA A 174 -14.94 4.73 -6.93
CA ALA A 174 -16.18 4.47 -6.21
C ALA A 174 -15.95 4.28 -4.70
N ASP A 175 -14.85 3.65 -4.29
CA ASP A 175 -14.54 3.53 -2.86
C ASP A 175 -14.09 4.86 -2.24
N VAL A 176 -13.38 5.73 -2.97
CA VAL A 176 -13.07 7.08 -2.48
C VAL A 176 -14.35 7.91 -2.35
N GLU A 177 -15.23 7.88 -3.34
CA GLU A 177 -16.56 8.52 -3.29
C GLU A 177 -17.36 8.07 -2.06
N ARG A 178 -17.43 6.75 -1.84
CA ARG A 178 -18.11 6.15 -0.69
C ARG A 178 -17.55 6.65 0.64
N ILE A 179 -16.23 6.76 0.76
CA ILE A 179 -15.57 7.30 1.96
C ILE A 179 -15.85 8.80 2.12
N CYS A 180 -15.90 9.56 1.03
CA CYS A 180 -16.27 10.98 1.07
C CYS A 180 -17.69 11.16 1.60
N HIS A 181 -18.67 10.41 1.06
CA HIS A 181 -20.05 10.44 1.55
C HIS A 181 -20.15 10.09 3.04
N ARG A 182 -19.41 9.07 3.49
CA ARG A 182 -19.38 8.69 4.91
C ARG A 182 -18.82 9.78 5.82
N LEU A 183 -17.88 10.58 5.32
CA LEU A 183 -17.25 11.68 6.04
C LEU A 183 -17.95 13.04 5.87
N GLY A 184 -19.01 13.10 5.05
CA GLY A 184 -19.66 14.37 4.69
C GLY A 184 -18.77 15.28 3.84
N LEU A 185 -17.83 14.71 3.09
CA LEU A 185 -16.90 15.43 2.21
C LEU A 185 -17.43 15.51 0.77
N PRO A 186 -17.12 16.59 0.03
CA PRO A 186 -17.42 16.66 -1.39
C PRO A 186 -16.61 15.63 -2.17
N TRP A 187 -17.27 14.94 -3.10
CA TRP A 187 -16.63 14.04 -4.05
C TRP A 187 -16.26 14.80 -5.34
N GLU A 188 -14.97 15.11 -5.49
CA GLU A 188 -14.37 15.77 -6.66
C GLU A 188 -13.45 14.79 -7.43
N PRO A 189 -13.96 13.98 -8.37
CA PRO A 189 -13.18 12.93 -9.04
C PRO A 189 -11.93 13.45 -9.77
N GLU A 190 -11.97 14.66 -10.30
CA GLU A 190 -10.85 15.35 -10.95
C GLU A 190 -9.66 15.59 -10.02
N MET A 191 -9.89 15.62 -8.71
CA MET A 191 -8.86 15.80 -7.69
C MET A 191 -8.19 14.48 -7.28
N LEU A 192 -8.61 13.33 -7.82
CA LEU A 192 -8.00 12.03 -7.54
C LEU A 192 -6.90 11.72 -8.57
N PRO A 193 -5.62 12.01 -8.28
CA PRO A 193 -4.56 11.87 -9.27
C PRO A 193 -4.24 10.41 -9.57
N THR A 194 -4.04 10.07 -10.83
CA THR A 194 -3.49 8.77 -11.21
C THR A 194 -1.97 8.81 -11.23
N PHE A 195 -1.32 8.42 -10.13
CA PHE A 195 0.14 8.33 -10.10
C PHE A 195 0.65 7.01 -10.68
N LYS A 196 1.83 7.05 -11.32
CA LYS A 196 2.60 5.85 -11.75
C LYS A 196 1.88 4.97 -12.79
N VAL A 197 0.94 5.53 -13.55
CA VAL A 197 0.35 4.91 -14.74
C VAL A 197 1.45 4.60 -15.76
N GLY A 198 1.32 3.49 -16.50
CA GLY A 198 2.27 3.11 -17.55
C GLY A 198 3.65 2.63 -17.08
N LYS A 199 3.91 2.61 -15.77
CA LYS A 199 5.20 2.11 -15.26
C LYS A 199 5.29 0.59 -15.37
N ARG A 200 4.22 -0.18 -15.29
CA ARG A 200 4.26 -1.65 -15.36
C ARG A 200 4.47 -2.10 -16.82
N ARG A 201 5.38 -3.04 -17.04
CA ARG A 201 5.52 -3.71 -18.35
C ARG A 201 4.24 -4.45 -18.69
N LYS A 202 3.80 -4.41 -19.96
CA LYS A 202 2.54 -5.03 -20.39
C LYS A 202 2.54 -6.54 -20.13
N GLU A 203 3.72 -7.16 -20.21
CA GLU A 203 3.94 -8.59 -20.06
C GLU A 203 3.96 -9.04 -18.59
N ALA A 204 4.01 -8.10 -17.64
CA ALA A 204 4.00 -8.43 -16.21
C ALA A 204 2.58 -8.76 -15.73
N THR A 205 1.94 -9.76 -16.31
CA THR A 205 0.58 -10.21 -15.96
C THR A 205 0.61 -11.38 -14.97
N VAL A 206 -0.54 -11.72 -14.41
CA VAL A 206 -0.68 -12.91 -13.55
C VAL A 206 -0.28 -14.17 -14.31
N ALA A 207 -0.81 -14.35 -15.53
CA ALA A 207 -0.52 -15.50 -16.40
C ALA A 207 0.99 -15.65 -16.70
N ASN A 208 1.69 -14.55 -16.94
CA ASN A 208 3.10 -14.60 -17.32
C ASN A 208 4.05 -14.78 -16.12
N LEU A 209 3.67 -14.32 -14.92
CA LEU A 209 4.55 -14.30 -13.75
C LEU A 209 4.30 -15.44 -12.76
N TYR A 210 3.05 -15.86 -12.56
CA TYR A 210 2.72 -16.83 -11.52
C TYR A 210 2.89 -18.27 -12.00
N SER A 211 3.81 -18.99 -11.35
CA SER A 211 3.84 -20.45 -11.33
C SER A 211 3.01 -21.00 -10.16
N PRO A 212 2.64 -22.30 -10.14
CA PRO A 212 2.00 -22.92 -8.98
C PRO A 212 2.78 -22.71 -7.67
N LYS A 213 4.12 -22.78 -7.73
CA LYS A 213 5.01 -22.48 -6.58
C LYS A 213 4.89 -21.03 -6.12
N ALA A 214 4.83 -20.07 -7.04
CA ALA A 214 4.66 -18.66 -6.70
C ALA A 214 3.30 -18.38 -6.07
N LYS A 215 2.23 -18.99 -6.61
CA LYS A 215 0.87 -18.88 -6.08
C LYS A 215 0.80 -19.34 -4.62
N GLN A 216 1.35 -20.51 -4.32
CA GLN A 216 1.40 -21.07 -2.96
C GLN A 216 2.17 -20.18 -1.96
N LEU A 217 3.21 -19.47 -2.40
CA LEU A 217 3.92 -18.53 -1.53
C LEU A 217 3.02 -17.36 -1.10
N ILE A 218 2.23 -16.83 -2.02
CA ILE A 218 1.29 -15.74 -1.72
C ILE A 218 0.16 -16.24 -0.81
N GLU A 219 -0.43 -17.41 -1.11
CA GLU A 219 -1.48 -18.02 -0.28
C GLU A 219 -1.05 -18.23 1.18
N ARG A 220 0.23 -18.53 1.43
CA ARG A 220 0.77 -18.67 2.77
C ARG A 220 1.08 -17.31 3.41
N ALA A 221 1.76 -16.42 2.69
CA ALA A 221 2.23 -15.15 3.24
C ALA A 221 1.10 -14.14 3.50
N TYR A 222 0.08 -14.15 2.63
CA TYR A 222 -1.03 -13.19 2.62
C TYR A 222 -2.38 -13.83 2.98
N ARG A 223 -2.37 -14.99 3.66
CA ARG A 223 -3.59 -15.71 4.06
C ARG A 223 -4.60 -14.79 4.75
N PHE A 224 -4.13 -14.01 5.73
CA PHE A 224 -4.99 -13.06 6.44
C PHE A 224 -5.71 -12.12 5.48
N GLU A 225 -4.99 -11.53 4.52
CA GLU A 225 -5.56 -10.58 3.57
C GLU A 225 -6.50 -11.24 2.56
N LEU A 226 -6.18 -12.46 2.13
CA LEU A 226 -7.05 -13.25 1.24
C LEU A 226 -8.38 -13.56 1.94
N ASP A 227 -8.31 -14.06 3.18
CA ASP A 227 -9.48 -14.46 3.96
C ASP A 227 -10.30 -13.24 4.43
N THR A 228 -9.63 -12.21 4.96
CA THR A 228 -10.31 -11.03 5.55
C THR A 228 -11.00 -10.18 4.50
N PHE A 229 -10.42 -10.06 3.29
CA PHE A 229 -10.93 -9.19 2.24
C PHE A 229 -11.54 -9.93 1.06
N ASN A 230 -11.74 -11.25 1.18
CA ASN A 230 -12.31 -12.13 0.17
C ASN A 230 -11.61 -12.00 -1.20
N TYR A 231 -10.28 -11.98 -1.19
CA TYR A 231 -9.50 -11.94 -2.42
C TYR A 231 -9.20 -13.35 -2.91
N THR A 232 -9.39 -13.56 -4.21
CA THR A 232 -9.03 -14.79 -4.92
C THR A 232 -7.87 -14.54 -5.90
N PHE A 233 -7.34 -15.63 -6.45
CA PHE A 233 -6.40 -15.53 -7.56
C PHE A 233 -7.11 -14.89 -8.76
N PRO A 234 -6.56 -13.83 -9.38
CA PRO A 234 -7.22 -13.19 -10.53
C PRO A 234 -7.38 -14.16 -11.68
N GLU A 235 -8.57 -14.21 -12.26
CA GLU A 235 -8.83 -14.89 -13.53
C GLU A 235 -8.11 -14.12 -14.65
N SER A 236 -7.62 -14.85 -15.64
CA SER A 236 -6.81 -14.31 -16.73
C SER A 236 -7.68 -13.80 -17.87
#